data_AF-A0A3A5UP23-F1
#
_entry.id   AF-A0A3A5UP23-F1
#
_cell.length_a   1.000
_cell.length_b   1.000
_cell.length_c   1.000
_cell.angle_alpha   90.00
_cell.angle_beta   90.00
_cell.angle_gamma   90.00
#
_symmetry.space_group_name_H-M   'P 1'
#
loop_
_entity.id
_entity.type
_entity.pdbx_description
1 polymer ?
#
loop_
_entity_poly.entity_id
_entity_poly.type
_entity_poly.pdbx_seq_one_letter_code
_entity_poly.pdbx_strand_id
1 'polypeptide(L)'
;SLALTEINVSEESDELTFYVRGSFDSATASITLDGESLWSDTLQLSNDRAKFKAPLGAFFAGNAQDYRLASMNEYMLEVSSDDGQSKTAEITPALLNREVLNSGARISEVLRTQTSGGGSTATTSTTVEGVIVESIMGLFGPDERAQDNGEHSMTNLALTPIASDYTVQLRVKKGSSTEYSSPLIEVNGLDATWTSTVDGAKSGKTNGWLGLPGTAMDNWAGGSGQTEFLDKDSFYDDAGCYTFEIVITNEYYAGMNDVDSDATGITVSSNSWQLNFDADSDSRTMEVC
;
A
#
# COMPACT_ATOMS: atom_id res chain seq x y z
N SER A 1 -34.47 12.51 -22.94
CA SER A 1 -33.92 12.86 -21.62
C SER A 1 -32.55 12.23 -21.50
N LEU A 2 -31.59 12.96 -20.92
CA LEU A 2 -30.23 12.50 -20.70
C LEU A 2 -30.09 11.82 -19.33
N ALA A 3 -29.43 10.67 -19.32
CA ALA A 3 -29.12 9.92 -18.10
C ALA A 3 -27.65 9.50 -18.05
N LEU A 4 -27.09 9.58 -16.85
CA LEU A 4 -25.78 9.08 -16.44
C LEU A 4 -26.00 7.88 -15.51
N THR A 5 -25.38 6.76 -15.82
CA THR A 5 -25.56 5.49 -15.09
C THR A 5 -24.27 4.69 -15.04
N GLU A 6 -24.18 3.78 -14.06
CA GLU A 6 -23.13 2.74 -13.99
C GLU A 6 -21.70 3.30 -13.94
N ILE A 7 -21.49 4.41 -13.20
CA ILE A 7 -20.17 4.99 -12.94
C ILE A 7 -19.38 4.04 -12.04
N ASN A 8 -18.31 3.45 -12.56
CA ASN A 8 -17.45 2.51 -11.85
C ASN A 8 -16.01 2.60 -12.35
N VAL A 9 -15.05 2.20 -11.51
CA VAL A 9 -13.65 1.95 -11.90
C VAL A 9 -13.45 0.47 -12.19
N SER A 10 -12.67 0.18 -13.22
CA SER A 10 -12.22 -1.16 -13.58
C SER A 10 -10.75 -1.32 -13.21
N GLU A 11 -10.45 -2.09 -12.16
CA GLU A 11 -9.07 -2.38 -11.72
C GLU A 11 -8.27 -3.22 -12.73
N GLU A 12 -8.93 -3.90 -13.68
CA GLU A 12 -8.23 -4.69 -14.72
C GLU A 12 -7.74 -3.81 -15.88
N SER A 13 -8.40 -2.69 -16.13
CA SER A 13 -8.15 -1.85 -17.30
C SER A 13 -7.80 -0.41 -16.95
N ASP A 14 -7.74 -0.08 -15.67
CA ASP A 14 -7.49 1.26 -15.12
C ASP A 14 -8.31 2.37 -15.79
N GLU A 15 -9.61 2.12 -15.92
CA GLU A 15 -10.54 3.03 -16.55
C GLU A 15 -11.71 3.34 -15.61
N LEU A 16 -12.05 4.62 -15.50
CA LEU A 16 -13.40 5.03 -15.11
C LEU A 16 -14.33 4.78 -16.29
N THR A 17 -15.36 3.97 -16.07
CA THR A 17 -16.40 3.67 -17.06
C THR A 17 -17.75 4.15 -16.59
N PHE A 18 -18.53 4.67 -17.54
CA PHE A 18 -19.89 5.11 -17.29
C PHE A 18 -20.70 5.07 -18.58
N TYR A 19 -22.02 5.06 -18.44
CA TYR A 19 -22.93 5.09 -19.57
C TYR A 19 -23.69 6.42 -19.62
N VAL A 20 -23.73 6.98 -20.82
CA VAL A 20 -24.66 8.04 -21.19
C VAL A 20 -25.80 7.40 -21.97
N ARG A 21 -27.04 7.73 -21.60
CA ARG A 21 -28.25 7.22 -22.24
C ARG A 21 -29.18 8.36 -22.60
N GLY A 22 -29.83 8.27 -23.76
CA GLY A 22 -30.79 9.25 -24.23
C GLY A 22 -31.06 9.13 -25.72
N SER A 23 -32.12 9.82 -26.17
CA SER A 23 -32.54 9.82 -27.58
C SER A 23 -32.00 11.06 -28.29
N PHE A 24 -30.68 11.07 -28.50
CA PHE A 24 -29.91 12.09 -29.22
C PHE A 24 -28.73 11.41 -29.93
N ASP A 25 -28.11 12.07 -30.92
CA ASP A 25 -27.15 11.39 -31.81
C ASP A 25 -25.77 11.26 -31.14
N SER A 26 -25.34 12.26 -30.37
CA SER A 26 -24.03 12.28 -29.74
C SER A 26 -24.01 12.96 -28.37
N ALA A 27 -23.02 12.58 -27.57
CA ALA A 27 -22.72 13.22 -26.29
C ALA A 27 -21.22 13.47 -26.15
N THR A 28 -20.89 14.60 -25.55
CA THR A 28 -19.56 14.94 -25.04
C THR A 28 -19.58 14.78 -23.54
N ALA A 29 -18.61 14.03 -23.00
CA ALA A 29 -18.37 13.91 -21.59
C ALA A 29 -17.05 14.59 -21.22
N SER A 30 -16.98 15.19 -20.04
CA SER A 30 -15.76 15.72 -19.44
C SER A 30 -15.67 15.32 -17.98
N ILE A 31 -14.46 15.04 -17.53
CA ILE A 31 -14.13 14.90 -16.11
C ILE A 31 -13.42 16.18 -15.70
N THR A 32 -13.95 16.83 -14.66
CA THR A 32 -13.43 18.09 -14.15
C THR A 32 -12.99 17.96 -12.70
N LEU A 33 -12.02 18.76 -12.30
CA LEU A 33 -11.61 18.98 -10.92
C LEU A 33 -11.55 20.49 -10.69
N ASP A 34 -12.24 20.99 -9.68
CA ASP A 34 -12.36 22.43 -9.40
C ASP A 34 -12.81 23.28 -10.62
N GLY A 35 -13.59 22.66 -11.51
CA GLY A 35 -14.09 23.27 -12.75
C GLY A 35 -13.11 23.27 -13.92
N GLU A 36 -11.88 22.76 -13.74
CA GLU A 36 -10.92 22.53 -14.83
C GLU A 36 -11.14 21.17 -15.48
N SER A 37 -11.22 21.13 -16.82
CA SER A 37 -11.39 19.88 -17.56
C SER A 37 -10.07 19.11 -17.66
N LEU A 38 -10.02 17.96 -17.01
CA LEU A 38 -8.86 17.06 -17.03
C LEU A 38 -8.92 16.06 -18.19
N TRP A 39 -10.11 15.61 -18.56
CA TRP A 39 -10.34 14.70 -19.67
C TRP A 39 -11.66 15.02 -20.36
N SER A 40 -11.73 14.80 -21.68
CA SER A 40 -12.98 14.88 -22.42
C SER A 40 -12.97 13.93 -23.62
N ASP A 41 -14.14 13.39 -23.95
CA ASP A 41 -14.36 12.59 -25.15
C ASP A 41 -15.78 12.81 -25.70
N THR A 42 -15.97 12.55 -26.99
CA THR A 42 -17.27 12.67 -27.67
C THR A 42 -17.59 11.38 -28.40
N LEU A 43 -18.73 10.76 -28.05
CA LEU A 43 -19.19 9.52 -28.66
C LEU A 43 -20.56 9.68 -29.31
N GLN A 44 -20.75 8.95 -30.40
CA GLN A 44 -22.06 8.74 -30.99
C GLN A 44 -22.82 7.68 -30.19
N LEU A 45 -24.12 7.86 -30.04
CA LEU A 45 -24.98 6.90 -29.36
C LEU A 45 -25.40 5.79 -30.31
N SER A 46 -25.43 4.57 -29.80
CA SER A 46 -25.95 3.39 -30.51
C SER A 46 -27.02 2.73 -29.66
N ASN A 47 -28.24 2.66 -30.18
CA ASN A 47 -29.44 2.23 -29.44
C ASN A 47 -29.61 3.04 -28.13
N ASP A 48 -29.64 4.37 -28.28
CA ASP A 48 -29.84 5.35 -27.19
C ASP A 48 -28.82 5.25 -26.04
N ARG A 49 -27.59 4.77 -26.34
CA ARG A 49 -26.55 4.55 -25.33
C ARG A 49 -25.13 4.69 -25.90
N ALA A 50 -24.23 5.26 -25.10
CA ALA A 50 -22.79 5.23 -25.32
C ALA A 50 -22.07 4.82 -24.01
N LYS A 51 -21.00 4.03 -24.11
CA LYS A 51 -20.11 3.69 -22.99
C LYS A 51 -18.85 4.53 -23.12
N PHE A 52 -18.61 5.40 -22.15
CA PHE A 52 -17.37 6.15 -22.05
C PHE A 52 -16.36 5.39 -21.21
N LYS A 53 -15.09 5.59 -21.53
CA LYS A 53 -13.92 4.98 -20.90
C LYS A 53 -12.87 6.06 -20.75
N ALA A 54 -12.70 6.58 -19.54
CA ALA A 54 -11.65 7.54 -19.23
C ALA A 54 -10.50 6.79 -18.55
N PRO A 55 -9.30 6.72 -19.15
CA PRO A 55 -8.14 6.16 -18.47
C PRO A 55 -7.84 6.95 -17.20
N LEU A 56 -7.64 6.27 -16.06
CA LEU A 56 -7.32 6.93 -14.79
C LEU A 56 -6.09 7.83 -14.92
N GLY A 57 -5.06 7.35 -15.62
CA GLY A 57 -3.84 8.11 -15.86
C GLY A 57 -4.05 9.40 -16.65
N ALA A 58 -5.16 9.57 -17.37
CA ALA A 58 -5.44 10.79 -18.14
C ALA A 58 -6.06 11.92 -17.30
N PHE A 59 -6.67 11.62 -16.16
CA PHE A 59 -7.39 12.62 -15.36
C PHE A 59 -7.12 12.57 -13.86
N PHE A 60 -6.48 11.53 -13.33
CA PHE A 60 -6.16 11.50 -11.91
C PHE A 60 -5.18 12.63 -11.57
N ALA A 61 -5.53 13.40 -10.54
CA ALA A 61 -4.78 14.55 -10.06
C ALA A 61 -4.53 14.51 -8.54
N GLY A 62 -4.89 13.41 -7.88
CA GLY A 62 -4.75 13.23 -6.43
C GLY A 62 -6.00 12.61 -5.79
N ASN A 63 -5.84 12.09 -4.57
CA ASN A 63 -6.92 11.40 -3.87
C ASN A 63 -8.14 12.29 -3.63
N ALA A 64 -9.33 11.73 -3.81
CA ALA A 64 -10.58 12.44 -3.56
C ALA A 64 -10.88 12.65 -2.07
N GLN A 65 -10.30 11.85 -1.16
CA GLN A 65 -10.57 11.92 0.28
C GLN A 65 -9.31 11.82 1.15
N ASP A 66 -9.41 12.34 2.38
CA ASP A 66 -8.42 12.16 3.44
C ASP A 66 -8.59 10.80 4.17
N TYR A 67 -7.72 10.51 5.14
CA TYR A 67 -7.77 9.29 5.95
C TYR A 67 -9.06 9.11 6.77
N ARG A 68 -9.86 10.18 6.96
CA ARG A 68 -11.16 10.17 7.64
C ARG A 68 -12.33 10.14 6.65
N LEU A 69 -12.04 9.92 5.36
CA LEU A 69 -13.00 9.94 4.28
C LEU A 69 -13.64 11.32 4.05
N ALA A 70 -13.01 12.40 4.53
CA ALA A 70 -13.44 13.75 4.22
C ALA A 70 -12.99 14.12 2.80
N SER A 71 -13.90 14.67 1.99
CA SER A 71 -13.59 15.08 0.61
C SER A 71 -12.48 16.13 0.58
N MET A 72 -11.52 15.94 -0.34
CA MET A 72 -10.41 16.84 -0.63
C MET A 72 -10.48 17.33 -2.08
N ASN A 73 -10.51 16.40 -3.04
CA ASN A 73 -10.61 16.69 -4.47
C ASN A 73 -11.98 16.24 -4.99
N GLU A 74 -12.79 17.18 -5.49
CA GLU A 74 -14.13 16.91 -5.99
C GLU A 74 -14.10 16.71 -7.52
N TYR A 75 -14.10 15.44 -7.94
CA TYR A 75 -14.13 15.09 -9.35
C TYR A 75 -15.56 15.03 -9.87
N MET A 76 -15.86 15.83 -10.88
CA MET A 76 -17.18 15.93 -11.47
C MET A 76 -17.20 15.32 -12.87
N LEU A 77 -18.25 14.56 -13.17
CA LEU A 77 -18.58 14.13 -14.51
C LEU A 77 -19.64 15.07 -15.09
N GLU A 78 -19.28 15.76 -16.16
CA GLU A 78 -20.16 16.65 -16.90
C GLU A 78 -20.44 16.08 -18.28
N VAL A 79 -21.71 16.04 -18.69
CA VAL A 79 -22.11 15.54 -20.01
C VAL A 79 -23.05 16.52 -20.67
N SER A 80 -22.78 16.79 -21.95
CA SER A 80 -23.66 17.55 -22.84
C SER A 80 -24.01 16.74 -24.09
N SER A 81 -25.28 16.71 -24.47
CA SER A 81 -25.72 16.18 -25.76
C SER A 81 -25.71 17.26 -26.85
N ASP A 82 -25.70 16.83 -28.10
CA ASP A 82 -25.81 17.71 -29.27
C ASP A 82 -27.16 18.43 -29.39
N ASP A 83 -28.22 17.89 -28.79
CA ASP A 83 -29.54 18.53 -28.69
C ASP A 83 -29.66 19.54 -27.51
N GLY A 84 -28.56 19.80 -26.81
CA GLY A 84 -28.46 20.85 -25.80
C GLY A 84 -28.88 20.45 -24.39
N GLN A 85 -29.08 19.16 -24.11
CA GLN A 85 -29.28 18.67 -22.74
C GLN A 85 -27.93 18.54 -22.02
N SER A 86 -27.93 18.77 -20.71
CA SER A 86 -26.74 18.55 -19.89
C SER A 86 -27.07 17.83 -18.58
N LYS A 87 -26.06 17.15 -18.04
CA LYS A 87 -26.13 16.55 -16.71
C LYS A 87 -24.75 16.53 -16.07
N THR A 88 -24.73 16.77 -14.78
CA THR A 88 -23.53 16.71 -13.95
C THR A 88 -23.75 15.70 -12.83
N ALA A 89 -22.71 14.97 -12.47
CA ALA A 89 -22.70 14.05 -11.33
C ALA A 89 -21.31 14.05 -10.69
N GLU A 90 -21.25 14.03 -9.36
CA GLU A 90 -20.00 13.75 -8.66
C GLU A 90 -19.60 12.29 -8.92
N ILE A 91 -18.32 12.05 -9.21
CA ILE A 91 -17.78 10.69 -9.23
C ILE A 91 -17.62 10.28 -7.77
N THR A 92 -18.20 9.14 -7.38
CA THR A 92 -18.12 8.62 -6.01
C THR A 92 -16.68 8.72 -5.48
N PRO A 93 -16.40 9.53 -4.44
CA PRO A 93 -15.03 9.85 -4.04
C PRO A 93 -14.17 8.63 -3.73
N ALA A 94 -14.76 7.59 -3.14
CA ALA A 94 -14.06 6.34 -2.82
C ALA A 94 -13.47 5.61 -4.05
N LEU A 95 -13.96 5.89 -5.27
CA LEU A 95 -13.39 5.35 -6.51
C LEU A 95 -12.09 6.04 -6.93
N LEU A 96 -11.79 7.21 -6.36
CA LEU A 96 -10.68 8.08 -6.76
C LEU A 96 -9.70 8.32 -5.61
N ASN A 97 -9.60 7.38 -4.68
CA ASN A 97 -8.45 7.27 -3.79
C ASN A 97 -7.50 6.23 -4.39
N ARG A 98 -6.46 6.68 -5.09
CA ARG A 98 -5.55 5.84 -5.89
C ARG A 98 -4.08 5.96 -5.51
N GLU A 99 -3.72 6.95 -4.71
CA GLU A 99 -2.35 7.20 -4.28
C GLU A 99 -2.16 6.80 -2.80
N VAL A 100 -1.18 5.95 -2.53
CA VAL A 100 -0.74 5.63 -1.17
C VAL A 100 0.24 6.70 -0.69
N LEU A 101 -0.13 7.39 0.39
CA LEU A 101 0.64 8.49 0.97
C LEU A 101 1.41 8.10 2.23
N ASN A 102 1.07 6.97 2.86
CA ASN A 102 1.66 6.56 4.12
C ASN A 102 1.90 5.05 4.16
N SER A 103 2.95 4.66 4.88
CA SER A 103 3.19 3.28 5.27
C SER A 103 3.87 3.21 6.64
N GLY A 104 3.86 2.04 7.25
CA GLY A 104 4.50 1.79 8.53
C GLY A 104 4.89 0.32 8.65
N ALA A 105 5.96 0.05 9.38
CA ALA A 105 6.40 -1.29 9.71
C ALA A 105 6.13 -1.62 11.18
N ARG A 106 6.00 -2.91 11.48
CA ARG A 106 6.21 -3.47 12.82
C ARG A 106 7.02 -4.74 12.69
N ILE A 107 7.74 -5.09 13.76
CA ILE A 107 8.61 -6.26 13.80
C ILE A 107 8.32 -7.10 15.03
N SER A 108 8.53 -8.41 14.89
CA SER A 108 8.44 -9.35 16.01
C SER A 108 9.62 -10.31 15.98
N GLU A 109 10.32 -10.46 17.11
CA GLU A 109 11.44 -11.39 17.22
C GLU A 109 10.98 -12.83 16.97
N VAL A 110 11.75 -13.57 16.18
CA VAL A 110 11.62 -15.02 16.06
C VAL A 110 12.64 -15.68 16.96
N LEU A 111 12.13 -16.42 17.96
CA LEU A 111 12.95 -17.01 19.01
C LEU A 111 13.13 -18.51 18.81
N ARG A 112 14.35 -18.99 19.03
CA ARG A 112 14.67 -20.41 19.08
C ARG A 112 15.12 -20.79 20.48
N THR A 113 14.37 -21.69 21.10
CA THR A 113 14.71 -22.24 22.43
C THR A 113 15.27 -23.65 22.29
N GLN A 114 16.46 -23.86 22.83
CA GLN A 114 17.14 -25.15 22.80
C GLN A 114 17.49 -25.58 24.22
N THR A 115 17.31 -26.87 24.52
CA THR A 115 17.75 -27.46 25.78
C THR A 115 18.84 -28.47 25.49
N SER A 116 20.00 -28.29 26.09
CA SER A 116 21.16 -29.19 25.98
C SER A 116 21.42 -29.87 27.33
N GLY A 117 21.98 -31.10 27.29
CA GLY A 117 22.20 -31.93 28.47
C GLY A 117 20.98 -32.77 28.87
N GLY A 118 21.03 -33.39 30.06
CA GLY A 118 19.95 -34.25 30.58
C GLY A 118 19.87 -34.23 32.10
N GLY A 119 18.70 -34.54 32.65
CA GLY A 119 18.46 -34.56 34.09
C GLY A 119 18.67 -33.20 34.75
N SER A 120 19.27 -33.15 35.94
CA SER A 120 19.52 -31.91 36.70
C SER A 120 20.62 -31.01 36.13
N THR A 121 21.18 -31.34 34.97
CA THR A 121 22.23 -30.56 34.28
C THR A 121 21.75 -29.98 32.95
N ALA A 122 20.45 -30.09 32.66
CA ALA A 122 19.88 -29.50 31.46
C ALA A 122 19.99 -27.97 31.50
N THR A 123 20.55 -27.38 30.44
CA THR A 123 20.63 -25.94 30.24
C THR A 123 19.74 -25.55 29.08
N THR A 124 18.87 -24.57 29.31
CA THR A 124 17.99 -24.00 28.28
C THR A 124 18.50 -22.64 27.84
N SER A 125 18.63 -22.42 26.54
CA SER A 125 19.04 -21.16 25.94
C SER A 125 18.03 -20.71 24.89
N THR A 126 17.72 -19.41 24.85
CA THR A 126 16.84 -18.82 23.85
C THR A 126 17.62 -17.78 23.04
N THR A 127 17.68 -17.96 21.73
CA THR A 127 18.35 -17.05 20.78
C THR A 127 17.31 -16.37 19.88
N VAL A 128 17.63 -15.18 19.39
CA VAL A 128 16.88 -14.55 18.30
C VAL A 128 17.47 -15.05 16.99
N GLU A 129 16.62 -15.60 16.11
CA GLU A 129 17.01 -16.07 14.77
C GLU A 129 16.73 -15.02 13.69
N GLY A 130 15.89 -14.02 13.98
CA GLY A 130 15.50 -13.00 13.03
C GLY A 130 14.22 -12.29 13.45
N VAL A 131 13.56 -11.65 12.50
CA VAL A 131 12.30 -10.92 12.73
C VAL A 131 11.25 -11.26 11.68
N ILE A 132 9.99 -11.32 12.10
CA ILE A 132 8.86 -11.16 11.19
C ILE A 132 8.72 -9.66 10.96
N VAL A 133 8.58 -9.24 9.70
CA VAL A 133 8.30 -7.84 9.34
C VAL A 133 6.92 -7.79 8.73
N GLU A 134 6.07 -6.94 9.28
CA GLU A 134 4.77 -6.62 8.71
C GLU A 134 4.73 -5.15 8.31
N SER A 135 4.06 -4.85 7.21
CA SER A 135 3.85 -3.48 6.75
C SER A 135 2.36 -3.16 6.63
N ILE A 136 2.00 -1.93 6.96
CA ILE A 136 0.69 -1.36 6.73
C ILE A 136 0.84 -0.15 5.83
N MET A 137 -0.13 0.10 4.96
CA MET A 137 -0.04 1.14 3.93
C MET A 137 -1.41 1.69 3.56
N GLY A 138 -1.46 2.97 3.21
CA GLY A 138 -2.69 3.67 2.84
C GLY A 138 -2.63 5.15 3.19
N LEU A 139 -3.75 5.69 3.66
CA LEU A 139 -3.84 7.04 4.23
C LEU A 139 -3.91 6.93 5.75
N PHE A 140 -2.99 7.58 6.44
CA PHE A 140 -2.85 7.48 7.89
C PHE A 140 -3.33 8.75 8.61
N GLY A 141 -3.68 8.58 9.89
CA GLY A 141 -3.70 9.69 10.83
C GLY A 141 -2.30 10.32 10.99
N PRO A 142 -2.20 11.63 11.28
CA PRO A 142 -0.93 12.34 11.33
C PRO A 142 -0.03 11.96 12.51
N ASP A 143 -0.60 11.35 13.56
CA ASP A 143 0.13 11.00 14.80
C ASP A 143 0.69 9.57 14.79
N GLU A 144 0.56 8.87 13.66
CA GLU A 144 0.94 7.47 13.52
C GLU A 144 2.47 7.30 13.41
N ARG A 145 3.04 6.41 14.23
CA ARG A 145 4.49 6.25 14.41
C ARG A 145 4.89 4.89 14.97
N ALA A 146 6.19 4.57 14.83
CA ALA A 146 6.82 3.46 15.55
C ALA A 146 6.66 3.61 17.08
N GLN A 147 6.57 2.48 17.76
CA GLN A 147 6.53 2.36 19.21
C GLN A 147 7.56 1.33 19.68
N ASP A 148 7.95 1.41 20.96
CA ASP A 148 8.89 0.47 21.55
C ASP A 148 8.39 -0.99 21.42
N ASN A 149 9.31 -1.94 21.54
CA ASN A 149 9.07 -3.37 21.36
C ASN A 149 8.73 -3.78 19.92
N GLY A 150 9.17 -3.00 18.93
CA GLY A 150 8.93 -3.32 17.51
C GLY A 150 7.53 -2.99 17.03
N GLU A 151 6.73 -2.26 17.81
CA GLU A 151 5.32 -2.01 17.51
C GLU A 151 5.10 -0.72 16.69
N HIS A 152 3.84 -0.49 16.29
CA HIS A 152 3.41 0.74 15.65
C HIS A 152 2.09 1.21 16.28
N SER A 153 1.88 2.53 16.38
CA SER A 153 0.65 3.10 16.95
C SER A 153 -0.61 2.84 16.12
N MET A 154 -0.48 2.22 14.95
CA MET A 154 -1.53 2.14 13.94
C MET A 154 -2.74 1.38 14.47
N THR A 155 -3.91 1.99 14.32
CA THR A 155 -5.20 1.37 14.64
C THR A 155 -6.12 1.37 13.42
N ASN A 156 -7.11 0.50 13.42
CA ASN A 156 -8.11 0.44 12.33
C ASN A 156 -8.93 1.72 12.15
N LEU A 157 -8.91 2.65 13.11
CA LEU A 157 -9.61 3.95 13.03
C LEU A 157 -8.77 5.05 12.36
N ALA A 158 -7.47 4.83 12.22
CA ALA A 158 -6.52 5.77 11.65
C ALA A 158 -6.00 5.36 10.28
N LEU A 159 -6.63 4.36 9.65
CA LEU A 159 -6.26 3.80 8.36
C LEU A 159 -7.43 3.87 7.38
N THR A 160 -7.17 4.47 6.21
CA THR A 160 -7.96 4.19 5.00
C THR A 160 -7.09 3.40 4.02
N PRO A 161 -7.38 2.11 3.77
CA PRO A 161 -6.71 1.35 2.72
C PRO A 161 -6.99 1.92 1.34
N ILE A 162 -6.01 1.83 0.46
CA ILE A 162 -6.12 2.29 -0.93
C ILE A 162 -6.16 1.08 -1.85
N ALA A 163 -7.27 0.91 -2.55
CA ALA A 163 -7.38 -0.04 -3.65
C ALA A 163 -6.80 0.63 -4.91
N SER A 164 -5.57 0.28 -5.26
CA SER A 164 -4.84 0.83 -6.40
C SER A 164 -3.64 -0.03 -6.78
N ASP A 165 -2.99 0.38 -7.85
CA ASP A 165 -1.85 -0.29 -8.43
C ASP A 165 -0.57 0.44 -8.02
N TYR A 166 0.33 -0.29 -7.37
CA TYR A 166 1.60 0.22 -6.86
C TYR A 166 2.55 -0.92 -6.54
N THR A 167 3.82 -0.59 -6.33
CA THR A 167 4.82 -1.56 -5.87
C THR A 167 5.32 -1.21 -4.49
N VAL A 168 5.71 -2.23 -3.72
CA VAL A 168 6.26 -2.09 -2.37
C VAL A 168 7.59 -2.83 -2.27
N GLN A 169 8.57 -2.21 -1.62
CA GLN A 169 9.84 -2.86 -1.28
C GLN A 169 10.24 -2.51 0.16
N LEU A 170 10.55 -3.54 0.96
CA LEU A 170 11.24 -3.35 2.23
C LEU A 170 12.73 -3.15 1.98
N ARG A 171 13.32 -2.19 2.67
CA ARG A 171 14.77 -2.05 2.83
C ARG A 171 15.10 -2.01 4.32
N VAL A 172 16.03 -2.83 4.76
CA VAL A 172 16.55 -2.76 6.12
C VAL A 172 17.90 -2.09 6.08
N LYS A 173 18.06 -1.05 6.89
CA LYS A 173 19.24 -0.18 6.90
C LYS A 173 19.87 -0.11 8.28
N LYS A 174 21.20 0.02 8.29
CA LYS A 174 21.97 0.46 9.44
C LYS A 174 22.70 1.75 9.11
N GLY A 175 22.30 2.84 9.76
CA GLY A 175 22.70 4.19 9.33
C GLY A 175 22.28 4.46 7.88
N SER A 176 23.22 4.81 7.01
CA SER A 176 22.95 5.08 5.59
C SER A 176 23.09 3.84 4.68
N SER A 177 23.57 2.70 5.21
CA SER A 177 23.80 1.49 4.44
C SER A 177 22.54 0.63 4.38
N THR A 178 22.20 0.13 3.20
CA THR A 178 21.14 -0.87 3.02
C THR A 178 21.75 -2.25 3.18
N GLU A 179 21.38 -2.93 4.26
CA GLU A 179 21.84 -4.28 4.60
C GLU A 179 21.01 -5.35 3.87
N TYR A 180 19.71 -5.08 3.70
CA TYR A 180 18.79 -6.00 3.04
C TYR A 180 17.76 -5.24 2.18
N SER A 181 17.30 -5.89 1.11
CA SER A 181 16.14 -5.46 0.34
C SER A 181 15.29 -6.67 -0.01
N SER A 182 13.98 -6.55 0.22
CA SER A 182 13.05 -7.61 -0.16
C SER A 182 12.90 -7.70 -1.68
N PRO A 183 12.37 -8.83 -2.19
CA PRO A 183 11.73 -8.86 -3.49
C PRO A 183 10.72 -7.71 -3.63
N LEU A 184 10.50 -7.29 -4.87
CA LEU A 184 9.45 -6.32 -5.18
C LEU A 184 8.09 -6.99 -5.00
N ILE A 185 7.18 -6.32 -4.31
CA ILE A 185 5.79 -6.72 -4.13
C ILE A 185 4.96 -5.88 -5.08
N GLU A 186 4.19 -6.54 -5.93
CA GLU A 186 3.24 -5.90 -6.84
C GLU A 186 1.85 -5.93 -6.20
N VAL A 187 1.19 -4.78 -6.14
CA VAL A 187 -0.18 -4.65 -5.66
C VAL A 187 -1.08 -4.26 -6.82
N ASN A 188 -2.16 -5.01 -7.02
CA ASN A 188 -3.25 -4.65 -7.93
C ASN A 188 -4.56 -4.57 -7.13
N GLY A 189 -5.17 -3.39 -7.11
CA GLY A 189 -6.25 -3.08 -6.17
C GLY A 189 -5.81 -3.26 -4.70
N LEU A 190 -6.19 -4.39 -4.09
CA LEU A 190 -5.80 -4.74 -2.70
C LEU A 190 -5.00 -6.06 -2.62
N ASP A 191 -4.72 -6.68 -3.76
CA ASP A 191 -4.03 -7.96 -3.87
C ASP A 191 -2.53 -7.74 -4.02
N ALA A 192 -1.77 -8.08 -2.98
CA ALA A 192 -0.31 -8.06 -3.03
C ALA A 192 0.22 -9.42 -3.47
N THR A 193 1.20 -9.43 -4.36
CA THR A 193 1.89 -10.64 -4.84
C THR A 193 3.39 -10.41 -4.99
N TRP A 194 4.18 -11.46 -4.80
CA TRP A 194 5.64 -11.38 -4.96
C TRP A 194 6.22 -12.75 -5.31
N THR A 195 7.47 -12.74 -5.79
CA THR A 195 8.25 -13.96 -6.01
C THR A 195 9.22 -14.18 -4.86
N SER A 196 9.21 -15.37 -4.26
CA SER A 196 10.16 -15.77 -3.23
C SER A 196 10.74 -17.15 -3.52
N THR A 197 12.01 -17.35 -3.18
CA THR A 197 12.67 -18.66 -3.16
C THR A 197 12.37 -19.45 -1.89
N VAL A 198 11.84 -18.77 -0.86
CA VAL A 198 11.37 -19.40 0.38
C VAL A 198 10.00 -20.04 0.12
N ASP A 199 9.73 -21.18 0.74
CA ASP A 199 8.48 -21.93 0.60
C ASP A 199 7.34 -21.37 1.48
N GLY A 200 7.35 -20.05 1.68
CA GLY A 200 6.35 -19.34 2.46
C GLY A 200 5.30 -18.65 1.60
N ALA A 201 4.71 -17.57 2.11
CA ALA A 201 3.65 -16.86 1.42
C ALA A 201 4.19 -16.14 0.18
N LYS A 202 3.35 -16.05 -0.86
CA LYS A 202 3.65 -15.37 -2.14
C LYS A 202 2.59 -14.34 -2.51
N SER A 203 1.64 -14.12 -1.61
CA SER A 203 0.57 -13.17 -1.74
C SER A 203 -0.01 -12.77 -0.38
N GLY A 204 -0.71 -11.65 -0.36
CA GLY A 204 -1.41 -11.13 0.81
C GLY A 204 -2.40 -10.02 0.43
N LYS A 205 -2.97 -9.35 1.43
CA LYS A 205 -3.91 -8.23 1.24
C LYS A 205 -3.39 -6.97 1.92
N THR A 206 -3.60 -5.81 1.30
CA THR A 206 -3.14 -4.50 1.81
C THR A 206 -4.22 -3.74 2.59
N ASN A 207 -5.31 -4.40 2.97
CA ASN A 207 -6.38 -3.81 3.80
C ASN A 207 -6.09 -3.85 5.31
N GLY A 208 -4.82 -4.05 5.69
CA GLY A 208 -4.33 -4.16 7.05
C GLY A 208 -2.83 -4.45 7.05
N TRP A 209 -2.35 -5.09 8.12
CA TRP A 209 -0.96 -5.55 8.20
C TRP A 209 -0.71 -6.68 7.21
N LEU A 210 0.23 -6.44 6.30
CA LEU A 210 0.76 -7.37 5.32
C LEU A 210 2.07 -7.95 5.85
N GLY A 211 2.13 -9.26 6.06
CA GLY A 211 3.41 -9.95 6.27
C GLY A 211 4.30 -9.84 5.04
N LEU A 212 5.52 -9.35 5.22
CA LEU A 212 6.49 -9.18 4.14
C LEU A 212 7.31 -10.45 3.93
N PRO A 213 7.81 -10.70 2.71
CA PRO A 213 8.65 -11.86 2.43
C PRO A 213 9.90 -11.86 3.30
N GLY A 214 10.22 -13.03 3.84
CA GLY A 214 11.41 -13.29 4.63
C GLY A 214 12.50 -13.94 3.80
N THR A 215 13.50 -14.49 4.49
CA THR A 215 14.62 -15.22 3.89
C THR A 215 14.73 -16.65 4.41
N ALA A 216 14.00 -17.00 5.47
CA ALA A 216 14.03 -18.32 6.09
C ALA A 216 12.65 -18.75 6.62
N MET A 217 12.53 -20.05 6.90
CA MET A 217 11.39 -20.67 7.58
C MET A 217 11.85 -21.22 8.92
N ASP A 218 10.94 -21.29 9.90
CA ASP A 218 11.22 -21.80 11.25
C ASP A 218 11.34 -23.33 11.35
N ASN A 219 12.16 -23.93 10.48
CA ASN A 219 12.32 -25.37 10.27
C ASN A 219 13.23 -26.08 11.29
N TRP A 220 13.44 -25.53 12.49
CA TRP A 220 14.22 -26.17 13.55
C TRP A 220 13.36 -27.00 14.51
N ALA A 221 14.00 -27.85 15.32
CA ALA A 221 13.31 -28.60 16.37
C ALA A 221 12.64 -27.63 17.36
N GLY A 222 11.31 -27.70 17.47
CA GLY A 222 10.50 -26.80 18.29
C GLY A 222 9.94 -25.59 17.55
N GLY A 223 10.31 -25.38 16.29
CA GLY A 223 9.64 -24.44 15.38
C GLY A 223 8.37 -25.04 14.77
N SER A 224 7.54 -24.19 14.18
CA SER A 224 6.28 -24.57 13.51
C SER A 224 6.50 -25.14 12.11
N GLY A 225 7.60 -24.76 11.44
CA GLY A 225 7.85 -25.02 10.02
C GLY A 225 6.94 -24.22 9.08
N GLN A 226 6.14 -23.29 9.61
CA GLN A 226 5.12 -22.53 8.89
C GLN A 226 5.35 -21.02 8.97
N THR A 227 6.30 -20.56 9.79
CA THR A 227 6.59 -19.14 9.98
C THR A 227 7.76 -18.74 9.11
N GLU A 228 7.46 -17.92 8.09
CA GLU A 228 8.47 -17.22 7.30
C GLU A 228 8.95 -15.99 8.07
N PHE A 229 10.26 -15.74 8.07
CA PHE A 229 10.87 -14.60 8.75
C PHE A 229 12.13 -14.12 8.03
N LEU A 230 12.51 -12.87 8.29
CA LEU A 230 13.77 -12.31 7.85
C LEU A 230 14.88 -12.79 8.79
N ASP A 231 15.72 -13.68 8.30
CA ASP A 231 16.85 -14.24 9.04
C ASP A 231 17.82 -13.12 9.42
N LYS A 232 18.26 -13.09 10.68
CA LYS A 232 19.18 -12.07 11.18
C LYS A 232 20.48 -12.05 10.37
N ASP A 233 20.96 -13.19 9.88
CA ASP A 233 22.19 -13.28 9.09
C ASP A 233 22.06 -12.58 7.73
N SER A 234 20.83 -12.21 7.33
CA SER A 234 20.56 -11.47 6.09
C SER A 234 20.70 -9.95 6.24
N PHE A 235 20.73 -9.39 7.45
CA PHE A 235 20.73 -7.94 7.65
C PHE A 235 21.41 -7.43 8.93
N TYR A 236 21.52 -8.26 9.96
CA TYR A 236 22.06 -7.88 11.26
C TYR A 236 23.56 -8.23 11.32
N ASP A 237 24.37 -7.28 11.82
CA ASP A 237 25.83 -7.41 11.97
C ASP A 237 26.21 -7.28 13.45
N ASP A 238 25.75 -6.20 14.08
CA ASP A 238 25.97 -5.89 15.49
C ASP A 238 24.85 -5.00 16.03
N ALA A 239 24.77 -4.90 17.36
CA ALA A 239 23.77 -4.07 18.03
C ALA A 239 23.77 -2.63 17.51
N GLY A 240 22.58 -2.06 17.29
CA GLY A 240 22.46 -0.72 16.74
C GLY A 240 21.03 -0.33 16.40
N CYS A 241 20.88 0.91 15.94
CA CYS A 241 19.63 1.39 15.38
C CYS A 241 19.48 0.88 13.95
N TYR A 242 18.45 0.07 13.71
CA TYR A 242 18.10 -0.44 12.39
C TYR A 242 16.80 0.19 11.93
N THR A 243 16.79 0.67 10.68
CA THR A 243 15.62 1.28 10.05
C THR A 243 15.01 0.33 9.04
N PHE A 244 13.72 0.06 9.19
CA PHE A 244 12.88 -0.66 8.24
C PHE A 244 12.18 0.39 7.37
N GLU A 245 12.70 0.60 6.16
CA GLU A 245 12.13 1.50 5.17
C GLU A 245 11.14 0.73 4.28
N ILE A 246 9.91 1.21 4.22
CA ILE A 246 8.91 0.78 3.25
C ILE A 246 8.92 1.79 2.11
N VAL A 247 9.29 1.34 0.93
CA VAL A 247 9.33 2.15 -0.30
C VAL A 247 8.14 1.76 -1.15
N ILE A 248 7.26 2.71 -1.42
CA ILE A 248 6.09 2.55 -2.27
C ILE A 248 6.29 3.36 -3.54
N THR A 249 6.04 2.75 -4.70
CA THR A 249 5.99 3.47 -5.99
C THR A 249 4.58 3.35 -6.54
N ASN A 250 3.84 4.46 -6.51
CA ASN A 250 2.46 4.55 -6.97
C ASN A 250 2.39 4.63 -8.49
N GLU A 251 1.43 3.93 -9.11
CA GLU A 251 1.09 4.15 -10.51
C GLU A 251 0.35 5.48 -10.71
N TYR A 252 -0.57 5.79 -9.80
CA TYR A 252 -1.37 7.02 -9.79
C TYR A 252 -0.95 7.91 -8.63
N TYR A 253 -0.53 9.14 -8.92
CA TYR A 253 -0.09 10.09 -7.90
C TYR A 253 -0.42 11.54 -8.28
N ALA A 254 -0.61 12.39 -7.26
CA ALA A 254 -0.85 13.80 -7.46
C ALA A 254 0.33 14.45 -8.22
N GLY A 255 0.01 15.23 -9.25
CA GLY A 255 1.00 15.87 -10.11
C GLY A 255 1.55 14.99 -11.24
N MET A 256 1.09 13.74 -11.43
CA MET A 256 1.55 12.88 -12.54
C MET A 256 1.22 13.42 -13.94
N ASN A 257 0.22 14.29 -14.03
CA ASN A 257 -0.27 14.91 -15.27
C ASN A 257 0.13 16.39 -15.40
N ASP A 258 0.85 16.92 -14.42
CA ASP A 258 1.36 18.29 -14.44
C ASP A 258 2.80 18.29 -14.98
N VAL A 259 3.01 18.98 -16.10
CA VAL A 259 4.31 19.06 -16.78
C VAL A 259 5.37 19.78 -15.96
N ASP A 260 4.96 20.61 -15.00
CA ASP A 260 5.85 21.38 -14.13
C ASP A 260 6.06 20.70 -12.75
N SER A 261 5.45 19.54 -12.52
CA SER A 261 5.57 18.78 -11.27
C SER A 261 6.89 18.00 -11.17
N ASP A 262 7.46 17.97 -9.97
CA ASP A 262 8.60 17.12 -9.60
C ASP A 262 8.20 15.85 -8.84
N ALA A 263 6.89 15.59 -8.72
CA ALA A 263 6.36 14.41 -8.06
C ALA A 263 6.81 13.13 -8.78
N THR A 264 7.19 12.13 -7.99
CA THR A 264 7.73 10.86 -8.51
C THR A 264 6.78 9.67 -8.28
N GLY A 265 5.69 9.89 -7.54
CA GLY A 265 4.84 8.80 -7.03
C GLY A 265 5.51 7.93 -5.97
N ILE A 266 6.73 8.27 -5.52
CA ILE A 266 7.48 7.49 -4.55
C ILE A 266 7.25 8.03 -3.15
N THR A 267 6.73 7.16 -2.28
CA THR A 267 6.59 7.42 -0.84
C THR A 267 7.55 6.51 -0.09
N VAL A 268 8.30 7.08 0.85
CA VAL A 268 9.18 6.31 1.74
C VAL A 268 8.75 6.55 3.18
N SER A 269 8.51 5.47 3.92
CA SER A 269 8.28 5.53 5.37
C SER A 269 9.35 4.75 6.10
N SER A 270 9.79 5.26 7.25
CA SER A 270 10.92 4.73 8.00
C SER A 270 10.49 4.50 9.45
N ASN A 271 10.63 3.27 9.93
CA ASN A 271 10.46 2.93 11.34
C ASN A 271 11.77 2.30 11.84
N SER A 272 12.33 2.80 12.94
CA SER A 272 13.60 2.29 13.45
C SER A 272 13.51 1.86 14.91
N TRP A 273 14.27 0.81 15.21
CA TRP A 273 14.38 0.25 16.55
C TRP A 273 15.82 -0.11 16.86
N GLN A 274 16.17 0.00 18.13
CA GLN A 274 17.42 -0.48 18.68
C GLN A 274 17.38 -2.00 18.75
N LEU A 275 18.15 -2.67 17.89
CA LEU A 275 18.29 -4.12 17.89
C LEU A 275 19.54 -4.53 18.67
N ASN A 276 19.43 -5.56 19.48
CA ASN A 276 20.54 -6.22 20.15
C ASN A 276 20.18 -7.70 20.37
N PHE A 277 20.35 -8.49 19.32
CA PHE A 277 19.99 -9.92 19.32
C PHE A 277 20.91 -10.78 20.18
N ASP A 278 22.05 -10.24 20.60
CA ASP A 278 23.04 -10.89 21.45
C ASP A 278 22.84 -10.57 22.95
N ALA A 279 21.87 -9.71 23.28
CA ALA A 279 21.54 -9.40 24.67
C ALA A 279 20.75 -10.52 25.34
N ASP A 280 20.87 -10.61 26.67
CA ASP A 280 20.02 -11.46 27.50
C ASP A 280 18.54 -11.08 27.31
N SER A 281 17.65 -12.08 27.36
CA SER A 281 16.21 -11.89 27.07
C SER A 281 15.56 -10.79 27.89
N ASP A 282 15.98 -10.63 29.15
CA ASP A 282 15.41 -9.66 30.09
C ASP A 282 15.84 -8.20 29.79
N SER A 283 16.73 -8.01 28.80
CA SER A 283 17.29 -6.71 28.40
C SER A 283 16.97 -6.31 26.96
N ARG A 284 16.21 -7.12 26.20
CA ARG A 284 15.80 -6.82 24.82
C ARG A 284 14.48 -6.07 24.82
N THR A 285 14.52 -4.75 24.60
CA THR A 285 13.32 -3.88 24.66
C THR A 285 12.93 -3.24 23.32
N MET A 286 13.71 -3.45 22.23
CA MET A 286 13.52 -2.84 20.89
C MET A 286 13.00 -1.40 20.98
N GLU A 287 13.76 -0.52 21.64
CA GLU A 287 13.38 0.89 21.82
C GLU A 287 13.42 1.65 20.49
N VAL A 288 12.50 2.59 20.29
CA VAL A 288 12.51 3.44 19.10
C VAL A 288 13.79 4.28 19.04
N CYS A 289 14.35 4.37 17.83
CA CYS A 289 15.45 5.26 17.45
C CYS A 289 15.17 5.79 16.02
#